data_AF-A0A485D6D0-F1
#
_entry.id   AF-A0A485D6D0-F1
#
_cell.length_a   1.000
_cell.length_b   1.000
_cell.length_c   1.000
_cell.angle_alpha   90.00
_cell.angle_beta   90.00
_cell.angle_gamma   90.00
#
_symmetry.space_group_name_H-M   'P 1'
#
loop_
_entity.id
_entity.type
_entity.pdbx_description
1 polymer ?
#
loop_
_entity_poly.entity_id
_entity_poly.type
_entity_poly.pdbx_seq_one_letter_code
_entity_poly.pdbx_strand_id
1 'polypeptide(L)'
;MSTPRRSPRECSLGARINTVMQMAFFHLTQILPGDSALAELQGAIAKSYSSKGQDLVERNWQALALARESLAEVPLRPVDASSPEPPAGGLRRRAGFC
;
A
#
# COMPACT_ATOMS: atom_id res chain seq x y z
N MET A 1 25.55 -2.19 0.10
CA MET A 1 24.74 -3.37 -0.29
C MET A 1 23.36 -2.86 -0.67
N SER A 2 23.06 -2.78 -1.96
CA SER A 2 21.79 -2.27 -2.47
C SER A 2 20.72 -3.34 -2.33
N THR A 3 19.78 -3.15 -1.39
CA THR A 3 18.61 -4.03 -1.24
C THR A 3 17.81 -4.00 -2.55
N PRO A 4 17.44 -5.16 -3.14
CA PRO A 4 16.61 -5.16 -4.34
C PRO A 4 15.25 -4.56 -4.01
N ARG A 5 14.98 -3.36 -4.54
CA ARG A 5 13.67 -2.71 -4.43
C ARG A 5 12.68 -3.46 -5.31
N ARG A 6 12.01 -4.48 -4.78
CA ARG A 6 10.89 -5.10 -5.49
C ARG A 6 9.74 -4.10 -5.54
N SER A 7 9.33 -3.72 -6.74
CA SER A 7 8.27 -2.73 -6.90
C SER A 7 6.90 -3.41 -6.80
N PRO A 8 5.84 -2.73 -6.34
CA PRO A 8 4.48 -3.29 -6.30
C PRO A 8 3.96 -3.79 -7.66
N ARG A 9 4.60 -3.40 -8.77
CA ARG A 9 4.27 -3.86 -10.13
C ARG A 9 4.62 -5.33 -10.38
N GLU A 10 5.47 -5.94 -9.55
CA GLU A 10 5.82 -7.36 -9.63
C GLU A 10 4.77 -8.25 -8.97
N CYS A 11 4.01 -7.70 -8.03
CA CYS A 11 2.79 -8.35 -7.58
C CYS A 11 1.75 -8.11 -8.68
N SER A 12 1.19 -9.19 -9.22
CA SER A 12 0.04 -9.17 -10.13
C SER A 12 -1.24 -8.69 -9.42
N LEU A 13 -1.18 -7.49 -8.87
CA LEU A 13 -2.26 -6.74 -8.25
C LEU A 13 -2.42 -5.56 -9.19
N GLY A 14 -3.56 -5.44 -9.86
CA GLY A 14 -3.83 -4.26 -10.69
C GLY A 14 -3.88 -2.97 -9.86
N ALA A 15 -4.74 -2.02 -10.23
CA ALA A 15 -4.91 -0.74 -9.53
C ALA A 15 -5.41 -0.82 -8.06
N ARG A 16 -5.47 -2.01 -7.43
CA ARG A 16 -5.96 -2.21 -6.06
C ARG A 16 -4.81 -2.22 -5.05
N ILE A 17 -4.26 -1.04 -4.81
CA ILE A 17 -3.18 -0.81 -3.84
C ILE A 17 -3.66 -0.72 -2.39
N ASN A 18 -4.98 -0.69 -2.16
CA ASN A 18 -5.57 -0.40 -0.85
C ASN A 18 -5.07 -1.36 0.24
N THR A 19 -4.89 -2.64 -0.10
CA THR A 19 -4.45 -3.68 0.84
C THR A 19 -2.99 -3.51 1.23
N VAL A 20 -2.14 -3.11 0.28
CA VAL A 20 -0.72 -2.80 0.47
C VAL A 20 -0.56 -1.58 1.38
N MET A 21 -1.33 -0.52 1.12
CA MET A 21 -1.27 0.72 1.92
C MET A 21 -1.78 0.51 3.36
N GLN A 22 -2.81 -0.32 3.56
CA GLN A 22 -3.29 -0.67 4.90
C GLN A 22 -2.22 -1.40 5.71
N MET A 23 -1.54 -2.38 5.10
CA MET A 23 -0.43 -3.08 5.77
C MET A 23 0.68 -2.11 6.18
N ALA A 24 1.08 -1.21 5.27
CA ALA A 24 2.08 -0.19 5.56
C ALA A 24 1.66 0.73 6.71
N PHE A 25 0.41 1.19 6.72
CA PHE A 25 -0.12 2.02 7.80
C PHE A 25 -0.03 1.32 9.17
N PHE A 26 -0.54 0.10 9.30
CA PHE A 26 -0.50 -0.62 10.57
C PHE A 26 0.93 -0.98 10.99
N HIS A 27 1.78 -1.33 10.03
CA HIS A 27 3.18 -1.66 10.29
C HIS A 27 3.97 -0.44 10.78
N LEU A 28 3.73 0.74 10.23
CA LEU A 28 4.44 1.97 10.64
C LEU A 28 3.90 2.55 11.94
N THR A 29 2.58 2.47 12.16
CA THR A 29 1.94 3.09 13.33
C THR A 29 2.02 2.25 14.59
N GLN A 30 2.27 0.94 14.49
CA GLN A 30 2.39 0.01 15.63
C GLN A 30 1.19 0.06 16.59
N ILE A 31 0.01 0.47 16.10
CA ILE A 31 -1.23 0.58 16.90
C ILE A 31 -1.80 -0.78 17.29
N LEU A 32 -1.42 -1.83 16.56
CA LEU A 32 -1.74 -3.22 16.86
C LEU A 32 -0.45 -3.95 17.26
N PRO A 33 -0.49 -4.81 18.29
CA PRO A 33 0.68 -5.51 18.77
C PRO A 33 1.13 -6.59 17.78
N GLY A 34 2.45 -6.66 17.54
CA GLY A 34 3.09 -7.75 16.82
C GLY A 34 2.47 -8.05 15.45
N ASP A 35 2.09 -9.31 15.24
CA ASP A 35 1.53 -9.81 13.98
C ASP A 35 0.00 -9.70 13.87
N SER A 36 -0.67 -9.11 14.87
CA SER A 36 -2.13 -8.98 14.88
C SER A 36 -2.67 -8.25 13.65
N ALA A 37 -1.95 -7.23 13.14
CA ALA A 37 -2.37 -6.50 11.96
C ALA A 37 -2.45 -7.40 10.70
N LEU A 38 -1.52 -8.35 10.55
CA LEU A 38 -1.52 -9.27 9.41
C LEU A 38 -2.73 -10.20 9.48
N ALA A 39 -3.00 -10.78 10.65
CA ALA A 39 -4.12 -11.69 10.86
C ALA A 39 -5.48 -10.99 10.64
N GLU A 40 -5.66 -9.78 11.19
CA GLU A 40 -6.87 -8.98 11.01
C GLU A 40 -7.11 -8.62 9.54
N LEU A 41 -6.06 -8.19 8.83
CA LEU A 41 -6.16 -7.85 7.41
C LEU A 41 -6.46 -9.11 6.56
N GLN A 42 -5.86 -10.25 6.87
CA GLN A 42 -6.17 -11.51 6.19
C GLN A 42 -7.64 -11.93 6.38
N GLY A 43 -8.15 -11.83 7.61
CA GLY A 43 -9.56 -12.11 7.92
C GLY A 43 -10.52 -11.14 7.21
N ALA A 44 -10.19 -9.85 7.18
CA ALA A 44 -10.97 -8.83 6.49
C ALA A 44 -11.04 -9.07 4.97
N ILE A 45 -9.92 -9.48 4.35
CA ILE A 45 -9.88 -9.85 2.92
C ILE A 45 -10.75 -11.07 2.66
N ALA A 46 -10.61 -12.13 3.46
CA ALA A 46 -11.41 -13.34 3.31
C ALA A 46 -12.91 -13.02 3.38
N LYS A 47 -13.33 -12.21 4.36
CA LYS A 47 -14.73 -11.80 4.50
C LYS A 47 -15.22 -10.94 3.33
N SER A 48 -14.38 -10.04 2.82
CA SER A 48 -14.76 -9.10 1.76
C SER A 48 -14.79 -9.74 0.36
N TYR A 49 -14.02 -10.80 0.15
CA TYR A 49 -13.76 -11.36 -1.17
C TYR A 49 -14.07 -12.84 -1.32
N SER A 50 -14.47 -13.54 -0.24
CA SER A 50 -14.88 -14.96 -0.31
C SER A 50 -15.95 -15.23 -1.37
N SER A 51 -16.90 -14.30 -1.56
CA SER A 51 -17.94 -14.39 -2.58
C SER A 51 -17.45 -14.17 -4.02
N LYS A 52 -16.23 -13.63 -4.21
CA LYS A 52 -15.65 -13.32 -5.53
C LYS A 52 -14.64 -14.37 -6.00
N GLY A 53 -14.38 -15.40 -5.19
CA GLY A 53 -13.49 -16.51 -5.52
C GLY A 53 -12.20 -16.51 -4.70
N GLN A 54 -11.74 -17.73 -4.42
CA GLN A 54 -10.60 -17.99 -3.55
C GLN A 54 -9.28 -17.45 -4.12
N ASP A 55 -9.08 -17.54 -5.45
CA ASP A 55 -7.88 -17.01 -6.12
C ASP A 55 -7.65 -15.52 -5.84
N LEU A 56 -8.73 -14.74 -5.70
CA LEU A 56 -8.63 -13.31 -5.43
C LEU A 56 -8.25 -13.04 -3.97
N VAL A 57 -8.76 -13.85 -3.04
CA VAL A 57 -8.39 -13.81 -1.62
C VAL A 57 -6.90 -14.12 -1.48
N GLU A 58 -6.43 -15.20 -2.11
CA GLU A 58 -5.04 -15.63 -2.04
C GLU A 58 -4.07 -14.61 -2.62
N ARG A 59 -4.41 -14.01 -3.77
CA ARG A 59 -3.60 -12.93 -4.35
C ARG A 59 -3.48 -11.72 -3.42
N ASN A 60 -4.55 -11.36 -2.71
CA ASN A 60 -4.51 -10.26 -1.74
C ASN A 60 -3.73 -10.63 -0.47
N TRP A 61 -3.74 -11.88 -0.05
CA TRP A 61 -2.87 -12.34 1.05
C TRP A 61 -1.40 -12.30 0.67
N GLN A 62 -1.05 -12.73 -0.55
CA GLN A 62 0.32 -12.62 -1.08
C GLN A 62 0.76 -11.15 -1.15
N ALA A 63 -0.14 -10.25 -1.55
CA ALA A 63 0.10 -8.80 -1.54
C ALA A 63 0.50 -8.27 -0.16
N LEU A 64 -0.24 -8.69 0.89
CA LEU A 64 0.02 -8.26 2.26
C LEU A 64 1.40 -8.69 2.73
N ALA A 65 1.75 -9.96 2.50
CA ALA A 65 3.05 -10.51 2.89
C ALA A 65 4.19 -9.74 2.20
N LEU A 66 4.08 -9.54 0.89
CA LEU A 66 5.10 -8.81 0.12
C LEU A 66 5.18 -7.33 0.50
N ALA A 67 4.04 -6.68 0.79
CA ALA A 67 4.02 -5.31 1.26
C ALA A 67 4.80 -5.15 2.58
N ARG A 68 4.58 -6.07 3.51
CA ARG A 68 5.28 -6.10 4.80
C ARG A 68 6.78 -6.27 4.64
N GLU A 69 7.22 -7.17 3.76
CA GLU A 69 8.65 -7.42 3.50
C GLU A 69 9.32 -6.28 2.72
N SER A 70 8.57 -5.56 1.90
CA SER A 70 9.10 -4.51 1.02
C SER A 70 9.13 -3.12 1.66
N LEU A 71 8.59 -2.97 2.87
CA LEU A 71 8.64 -1.71 3.62
C LEU A 71 10.09 -1.40 4.01
N ALA A 72 10.58 -0.28 3.49
CA ALA A 72 11.91 0.22 3.79
C ALA A 72 11.87 1.74 3.95
N GLU A 73 12.61 2.23 4.94
CA GLU A 73 12.82 3.66 5.12
C GLU A 73 13.63 4.22 3.93
N VAL A 74 13.19 5.36 3.39
CA VAL A 74 13.91 6.06 2.34
C VAL A 74 14.59 7.28 2.97
N PRO A 75 15.93 7.31 3.06
CA PRO A 75 16.62 8.44 3.66
C PRO A 75 16.41 9.69 2.81
N LEU A 76 16.07 10.80 3.48
CA LEU A 76 15.91 12.09 2.84
C LEU A 76 17.27 12.64 2.39
N ARG A 77 17.30 13.20 1.19
CA ARG A 77 18.45 13.97 0.68
C ARG A 77 18.15 15.47 0.78
N PRO A 78 19.18 16.33 0.81
CA PRO A 78 18.98 17.78 0.72
C PRO A 78 18.12 18.14 -0.49
N VAL A 79 17.29 19.16 -0.35
CA VAL A 79 16.43 19.66 -1.42
C VAL A 79 17.32 20.14 -2.58
N ASP A 80 17.12 19.54 -3.74
CA ASP A 80 17.74 20.00 -4.98
C ASP A 80 16.88 21.13 -5.54
N ALA A 81 17.44 22.34 -5.59
CA ALA A 81 16.78 23.55 -6.11
C ALA A 81 16.47 23.47 -7.62
N SER A 82 17.08 22.51 -8.34
CA SER A 82 16.74 22.20 -9.74
C SER A 82 15.60 21.18 -9.86
N SER A 83 15.04 20.67 -8.76
CA SER A 83 13.91 19.76 -8.82
C SER A 83 12.73 20.45 -9.50
N PRO A 84 12.14 19.84 -10.54
CA PRO A 84 10.94 20.39 -11.13
C PRO A 84 9.87 20.50 -10.05
N GLU A 85 9.37 21.71 -9.82
CA GLU A 85 8.19 21.88 -8.98
C GLU A 85 7.05 21.08 -9.61
N PRO A 86 6.26 20.34 -8.81
CA PRO A 86 5.03 19.76 -9.32
C PRO A 86 4.21 20.91 -9.91
N PRO A 87 3.58 20.71 -11.09
CA PRO A 87 2.76 21.76 -11.68
C PRO A 87 1.76 22.22 -10.62
N ALA A 88 1.65 23.53 -10.41
CA ALA A 88 0.72 24.12 -9.46
C ALA A 88 -0.68 23.56 -9.74
N GLY A 89 -1.06 22.52 -8.99
CA GLY A 89 -2.29 21.80 -9.18
C GLY A 89 -3.41 22.71 -8.73
N GLY A 90 -4.02 23.41 -9.69
CA GLY A 90 -5.25 24.16 -9.44
C GLY A 90 -6.22 23.24 -8.73
N LEU A 91 -6.59 23.59 -7.49
CA LEU A 91 -7.75 23.02 -6.83
C LEU A 91 -8.93 23.20 -7.77
N ARG A 92 -9.28 22.17 -8.55
CA ARG A 92 -10.61 22.06 -9.13
C ARG A 92 -11.53 21.80 -7.96
N ARG A 93 -11.97 22.86 -7.29
CA ARG A 93 -13.20 22.84 -6.49
C ARG A 93 -14.28 22.38 -7.45
N ARG A 94 -14.70 21.12 -7.34
CA ARG A 94 -15.94 20.67 -7.97
C ARG A 94 -17.06 21.43 -7.29
N ALA A 95 -17.45 22.57 -7.88
CA ALA A 95 -18.79 23.09 -7.70
C ALA A 95 -19.75 22.07 -8.35
N GLY A 96 -20.76 21.64 -7.62
CA GLY A 96 -21.83 20.78 -8.13
C GLY A 96 -21.83 19.37 -7.54
N PHE A 97 -22.40 19.24 -6.35
CA PHE A 97 -23.35 18.17 -6.09
C PHE A 97 -24.64 18.87 -5.64
N CYS A 98 -25.74 18.53 -6.32
CA CYS A 98 -27.10 18.91 -5.98
C CYS A 98 -27.45 18.55 -4.53
#